data_AF-A0A195FPI6-F1
#
_entry.id   AF-A0A195FPI6-F1
#
_cell.length_a   1.000
_cell.length_b   1.000
_cell.length_c   1.000
_cell.angle_alpha   90.00
_cell.angle_beta   90.00
_cell.angle_gamma   90.00
#
_symmetry.space_group_name_H-M   'P 1'
#
loop_
_entity.id
_entity.type
_entity.pdbx_description
1 polymer ?
#
loop_
_entity_poly.entity_id
_entity_poly.type
_entity_poly.pdbx_seq_one_letter_code
_entity_poly.pdbx_strand_id
1 'polypeptide(L)'
;MGWIWSYGERKFKGDVKWKLKLFDSIVKGILFYGVEVWGYREWKEVEAVQEKYLKWILGLDRVTPGYIVREELKRNKLRVETGWRAGRFEEKLEKGKGGEIGMKCMVEKRKEEREKKRGKYLWRGGMSELAMREWGENKWERLRERDIEVDEQERGEEVRRSRSCKGYERVNGLPRYIWVCKRNEGKRLVRIARWRCGNEERGNRYWMSEEERKCRLCGRERETVEHLRRECDYVREKGERGVDVLNEDGRGIGWMKMIERLRKEREREREKE
;
A
#
# COMPACT_ATOMS: atom_id res chain seq x y z
N MET A 1 -3.66 16.19 10.61
CA MET A 1 -3.99 14.86 10.03
C MET A 1 -4.76 13.94 10.98
N GLY A 2 -4.40 13.84 12.27
CA GLY A 2 -5.07 12.94 13.23
C GLY A 2 -6.60 13.10 13.31
N TRP A 3 -7.11 14.32 13.19
CA TRP A 3 -8.56 14.58 13.13
C TRP A 3 -9.27 13.88 11.97
N ILE A 4 -8.64 13.80 10.78
CA ILE A 4 -9.22 13.13 9.60
C ILE A 4 -9.36 11.62 9.88
N TRP A 5 -8.41 11.02 10.60
CA TRP A 5 -8.45 9.59 10.93
C TRP A 5 -9.59 9.34 11.92
N SER A 6 -9.68 10.17 12.97
CA SER A 6 -10.79 10.10 13.94
C SER A 6 -12.15 10.34 13.29
N TYR A 7 -12.24 11.27 12.33
CA TYR A 7 -13.47 11.51 11.58
C TYR A 7 -13.86 10.30 10.72
N GLY A 8 -12.89 9.74 9.99
CA GLY A 8 -13.09 8.55 9.17
C GLY A 8 -13.53 7.34 9.99
N GLU A 9 -12.96 7.14 11.18
CA GLU A 9 -13.36 6.04 12.06
C GLU A 9 -14.79 6.22 12.60
N ARG A 10 -15.12 7.40 13.12
CA ARG A 10 -16.45 7.67 13.68
C ARG A 10 -17.55 7.54 12.62
N LYS A 11 -17.31 8.09 11.43
CA LYS A 11 -18.32 8.15 10.37
C LYS A 11 -18.38 6.87 9.54
N PHE A 12 -17.25 6.34 9.10
CA PHE A 12 -17.20 5.26 8.10
C PHE A 12 -16.84 3.89 8.68
N LYS A 13 -16.26 3.79 9.89
CA LYS A 13 -15.93 2.52 10.58
C LYS A 13 -15.25 1.50 9.63
N GLY A 14 -15.89 0.38 9.31
CA GLY A 14 -15.34 -0.65 8.42
C GLY A 14 -15.34 -0.31 6.92
N ASP A 15 -15.96 0.79 6.50
CA ASP A 15 -16.10 1.11 5.08
C ASP A 15 -14.82 1.71 4.48
N VAL A 16 -14.03 0.85 3.84
CA VAL A 16 -12.75 1.23 3.23
C VAL A 16 -12.92 2.18 2.06
N LYS A 17 -13.98 2.02 1.25
CA LYS A 17 -14.22 2.84 0.06
C LYS A 17 -14.40 4.31 0.46
N TRP A 18 -15.24 4.57 1.46
CA TRP A 18 -15.45 5.94 1.94
C TRP A 18 -14.22 6.51 2.64
N LYS A 19 -13.46 5.69 3.38
CA LYS A 19 -12.17 6.12 3.95
C LYS A 19 -11.17 6.51 2.84
N LEU A 20 -11.06 5.73 1.78
CA LEU A 20 -10.21 6.08 0.65
C LEU A 20 -10.67 7.36 -0.04
N LYS A 21 -11.97 7.54 -0.24
CA LYS A 21 -12.54 8.77 -0.81
C LYS A 21 -12.24 9.99 0.07
N LEU A 22 -12.30 9.85 1.39
CA LEU A 22 -11.92 10.92 2.33
C LEU A 22 -10.46 11.36 2.15
N PHE A 23 -9.55 10.41 1.92
CA PHE A 23 -8.15 10.71 1.63
C PHE A 23 -7.98 11.38 0.27
N ASP A 24 -8.64 10.87 -0.77
CA ASP A 24 -8.57 11.42 -2.11
C ASP A 24 -9.14 12.86 -2.16
N SER A 25 -10.15 13.18 -1.35
CA SER A 25 -10.75 14.52 -1.32
C SER A 25 -9.99 15.53 -0.45
N ILE A 26 -9.58 15.15 0.76
CA ILE A 26 -9.01 16.11 1.74
C ILE A 26 -7.49 16.04 1.73
N VAL A 27 -6.94 14.84 1.96
CA VAL A 27 -5.50 14.68 2.19
C VAL A 27 -4.72 14.96 0.92
N LYS A 28 -5.16 14.42 -0.23
CA LYS A 28 -4.54 14.75 -1.51
C LYS A 28 -4.62 16.24 -1.83
N GLY A 29 -5.73 16.92 -1.51
CA GLY A 29 -5.86 18.36 -1.72
C GLY A 29 -4.78 19.16 -0.97
N ILE A 30 -4.54 18.81 0.30
CA ILE A 30 -3.50 19.45 1.13
C ILE A 30 -2.11 19.08 0.63
N LEU A 31 -1.86 17.79 0.38
CA LEU A 31 -0.56 17.30 -0.07
C LEU A 31 -0.20 17.82 -1.45
N PHE A 32 -1.19 18.09 -2.32
CA PHE A 32 -0.93 18.54 -3.67
C PHE A 32 -0.79 20.05 -3.82
N TYR A 33 -0.83 20.77 -2.70
CA TYR A 33 -0.50 22.18 -2.72
C TYR A 33 0.96 22.40 -3.18
N GLY A 34 1.14 23.18 -4.24
CA GLY A 34 2.45 23.50 -4.81
C GLY A 34 3.12 22.37 -5.59
N VAL A 35 2.36 21.32 -5.97
CA VAL A 35 2.86 20.21 -6.82
C VAL A 35 3.47 20.69 -8.12
N GLU A 36 3.05 21.83 -8.64
CA GLU A 36 3.61 22.49 -9.82
C GLU A 36 5.13 22.76 -9.66
N VAL A 37 5.57 22.98 -8.42
CA VAL A 37 6.96 23.31 -8.08
C VAL A 37 7.80 22.04 -7.90
N TRP A 38 7.28 21.03 -7.19
CA TRP A 38 8.06 19.88 -6.73
C TRP A 38 7.62 18.51 -7.27
N GLY A 39 6.54 18.44 -8.04
CA GLY A 39 5.79 17.22 -8.36
C GLY A 39 6.49 16.17 -9.22
N TYR A 40 7.60 16.51 -9.89
CA TYR A 40 8.41 15.55 -10.67
C TYR A 40 9.32 14.67 -9.83
N ARG A 41 9.49 14.98 -8.53
CA ARG A 41 10.33 14.19 -7.63
C ARG A 41 9.47 13.22 -6.82
N GLU A 42 9.97 12.00 -6.65
CA GLU A 42 9.46 11.09 -5.63
C GLU A 42 9.90 11.56 -4.24
N TRP A 43 8.93 11.91 -3.40
CA TRP A 43 9.19 12.29 -2.01
C TRP A 43 8.77 11.15 -1.09
N LYS A 44 9.74 10.54 -0.42
CA LYS A 44 9.51 9.42 0.50
C LYS A 44 8.55 9.82 1.62
N GLU A 45 8.60 11.07 2.05
CA GLU A 45 7.75 11.66 3.07
C GLU A 45 6.28 11.72 2.63
N VAL A 46 6.04 12.06 1.36
CA VAL A 46 4.69 12.13 0.77
C VAL A 46 4.11 10.72 0.62
N GLU A 47 4.90 9.77 0.13
CA GLU A 47 4.47 8.37 0.03
C GLU A 47 4.24 7.75 1.42
N ALA A 48 5.08 8.07 2.41
CA ALA A 48 4.92 7.60 3.79
C ALA A 48 3.59 8.06 4.42
N VAL A 49 3.08 9.24 4.05
CA VAL A 49 1.75 9.70 4.47
C VAL A 49 0.65 8.81 3.91
N GLN A 50 0.72 8.47 2.62
CA GLN A 50 -0.22 7.55 1.98
C GLN A 50 -0.14 6.18 2.67
N GLU A 51 1.04 5.59 2.78
CA GLU A 51 1.23 4.28 3.40
C GLU A 51 0.73 4.23 4.84
N LYS A 52 0.99 5.28 5.64
CA LYS A 52 0.48 5.39 7.01
C LYS A 52 -1.05 5.42 7.06
N TYR A 53 -1.70 6.08 6.09
CA TYR A 53 -3.16 6.07 5.99
C TYR A 53 -3.69 4.69 5.63
N LEU A 54 -3.11 4.05 4.61
CA LEU A 54 -3.55 2.74 4.15
C LEU A 54 -3.37 1.66 5.23
N LYS A 55 -2.23 1.66 5.94
CA LYS A 55 -1.99 0.78 7.11
C LYS A 55 -3.03 0.98 8.19
N TRP A 56 -3.39 2.23 8.47
CA TRP A 56 -4.41 2.55 9.46
C TRP A 56 -5.80 2.03 9.07
N ILE A 57 -6.21 2.18 7.80
CA ILE A 57 -7.49 1.68 7.31
C ILE A 57 -7.61 0.16 7.52
N LEU A 58 -6.54 -0.57 7.20
CA LEU A 58 -6.49 -2.03 7.27
C LEU A 58 -6.12 -2.57 8.67
N GLY A 59 -5.75 -1.71 9.61
CA GLY A 59 -5.33 -2.10 10.96
C GLY A 59 -4.01 -2.89 10.98
N LEU A 60 -3.10 -2.57 10.07
CA LEU A 60 -1.79 -3.22 9.93
C LEU A 60 -0.76 -2.57 10.86
N ASP A 61 0.27 -3.34 11.22
CA ASP A 61 1.37 -2.85 12.03
C ASP A 61 2.20 -1.82 11.27
N ARG A 62 2.86 -0.91 12.01
CA ARG A 62 3.70 0.15 11.41
C ARG A 62 4.82 -0.41 10.53
N VAL A 63 5.34 -1.58 10.91
CA VAL A 63 6.43 -2.32 10.28
C VAL A 63 6.02 -3.02 8.99
N THR A 64 4.73 -3.15 8.68
CA THR A 64 4.29 -3.78 7.42
C THR A 64 4.86 -2.99 6.23
N PRO A 65 5.50 -3.62 5.24
CA PRO A 65 6.06 -2.89 4.10
C PRO A 65 4.99 -2.16 3.30
N GLY A 66 5.29 -0.94 2.87
CA GLY A 66 4.36 -0.08 2.14
C GLY A 66 3.86 -0.65 0.82
N TYR A 67 4.73 -1.35 0.08
CA TYR A 67 4.38 -2.00 -1.19
C TYR A 67 3.31 -3.10 -1.02
N ILE A 68 3.31 -3.85 0.09
CA ILE A 68 2.26 -4.85 0.38
C ILE A 68 0.91 -4.17 0.56
N VAL A 69 0.89 -3.06 1.30
CA VAL A 69 -0.36 -2.33 1.57
C VAL A 69 -0.90 -1.66 0.31
N ARG A 70 -0.01 -1.12 -0.52
CA ARG A 70 -0.35 -0.59 -1.85
C ARG A 70 -0.86 -1.69 -2.78
N GLU A 71 -0.27 -2.88 -2.74
CA GLU A 71 -0.71 -4.04 -3.51
C GLU A 71 -2.12 -4.51 -3.08
N GLU A 72 -2.38 -4.60 -1.78
CA GLU A 72 -3.68 -5.03 -1.24
C GLU A 72 -4.83 -4.12 -1.64
N LEU A 73 -4.57 -2.80 -1.72
CA LEU A 73 -5.57 -1.81 -2.10
C LEU A 73 -5.48 -1.38 -3.56
N LYS A 74 -4.57 -1.99 -4.34
CA LYS A 74 -4.23 -1.60 -5.73
C LYS A 74 -4.08 -0.10 -5.88
N ARG A 75 -3.29 0.51 -5.00
CA ARG A 75 -3.00 1.95 -4.97
C ARG A 75 -1.59 2.22 -5.49
N ASN A 76 -1.52 3.16 -6.43
CA ASN A 76 -0.25 3.62 -6.99
C ASN A 76 0.35 4.70 -6.10
N LYS A 77 1.65 4.94 -6.26
CA LYS A 77 2.34 6.05 -5.59
C LYS A 77 1.68 7.39 -5.92
N LEU A 78 1.69 8.32 -4.97
CA LEU A 78 1.20 9.68 -5.19
C LEU A 78 2.01 10.41 -6.27
N ARG A 79 3.30 10.08 -6.40
CA ARG A 79 4.20 10.57 -7.45
C ARG A 79 3.58 10.57 -8.85
N VAL A 80 2.86 9.52 -9.21
CA VAL A 80 2.23 9.38 -10.54
C VAL A 80 1.29 10.55 -10.82
N GLU A 81 0.46 10.92 -9.83
CA GLU A 81 -0.48 12.03 -9.95
C GLU A 81 0.23 13.38 -9.84
N THR A 82 1.26 13.50 -8.99
CA THR A 82 2.00 14.77 -8.85
C THR A 82 2.80 15.11 -10.11
N GLY A 83 3.42 14.12 -10.74
CA GLY A 83 4.17 14.31 -11.99
C GLY A 83 3.26 14.73 -13.14
N TRP A 84 2.10 14.07 -13.27
CA TRP A 84 1.09 14.42 -14.27
C TRP A 84 0.55 15.85 -14.07
N ARG A 85 0.21 16.24 -12.83
CA ARG A 85 -0.27 17.60 -12.52
C ARG A 85 0.78 18.66 -12.82
N ALA A 86 2.05 18.41 -12.46
CA ALA A 86 3.15 19.32 -12.78
C ALA A 86 3.29 19.51 -14.29
N GLY A 87 3.20 18.42 -15.07
CA GLY A 87 3.22 18.47 -16.53
C GLY A 87 2.09 19.27 -17.16
N ARG A 88 0.84 19.04 -16.71
CA ARG A 88 -0.33 19.78 -17.18
C ARG A 88 -0.24 21.27 -16.86
N PHE A 89 0.33 21.62 -15.72
CA PHE A 89 0.54 23.02 -15.36
C PHE A 89 1.60 23.67 -16.26
N GLU A 90 2.70 22.98 -16.56
CA GLU A 90 3.69 23.49 -17.51
C GLU A 90 3.10 23.70 -18.90
N GLU A 91 2.31 22.75 -19.41
CA GLU A 91 1.63 22.88 -20.70
C GLU A 91 0.64 24.07 -20.72
N LYS A 92 -0.09 24.30 -19.63
CA LYS A 92 -1.01 25.43 -19.51
C LYS A 92 -0.27 26.77 -19.61
N LEU A 93 0.91 26.88 -18.99
CA LEU A 93 1.75 28.07 -19.03
C LEU A 93 2.38 28.28 -20.42
N GLU A 94 2.80 27.21 -21.11
CA GLU A 94 3.31 27.29 -22.49
C GLU A 94 2.24 27.81 -23.47
N LYS A 95 0.97 27.42 -23.26
CA LYS A 95 -0.18 27.92 -24.03
C LYS A 95 -0.58 29.36 -23.67
N GLY A 96 0.19 30.07 -22.83
CA GLY A 96 -0.08 31.44 -22.42
C GLY A 96 -1.31 31.61 -21.51
N LYS A 97 -1.86 30.51 -20.97
CA LYS A 97 -3.10 30.53 -20.15
C LYS A 97 -2.83 30.70 -18.65
N GLY A 98 -1.64 31.14 -18.26
CA GLY A 98 -1.27 31.37 -16.85
C GLY A 98 -0.69 32.75 -16.61
N GLY A 99 -0.51 33.10 -15.34
CA GLY A 99 -0.01 34.42 -14.95
C GLY A 99 1.48 34.61 -15.24
N GLU A 100 1.88 35.87 -15.44
CA GLU A 100 3.26 36.27 -15.76
C GLU A 100 4.30 35.75 -14.77
N ILE A 101 3.96 35.75 -13.48
CA ILE A 101 4.83 35.23 -12.41
C ILE A 101 5.09 33.74 -12.60
N GLY A 102 4.04 32.96 -12.90
CA GLY A 102 4.17 31.52 -13.12
C GLY A 102 5.06 31.19 -14.32
N MET A 103 4.98 32.02 -15.38
CA MET A 103 5.82 31.85 -16.56
C MET A 103 7.29 32.18 -16.28
N LYS A 104 7.57 33.30 -15.58
CA LYS A 104 8.93 33.65 -15.13
C LYS A 104 9.50 32.57 -14.21
N CYS A 105 8.71 32.08 -13.25
CA CYS A 105 9.11 30.97 -12.39
C CYS A 105 9.43 29.69 -13.17
N MET A 106 8.67 29.36 -14.23
CA MET A 106 8.97 28.19 -15.06
C MET A 106 10.28 28.36 -15.84
N VAL A 107 10.50 29.53 -16.44
CA VAL A 107 11.74 29.80 -17.19
C VAL A 107 12.96 29.66 -16.29
N GLU A 108 12.92 30.21 -15.08
CA GLU A 108 13.98 30.03 -14.09
C GLU A 108 14.11 28.57 -13.64
N LYS A 109 12.98 27.87 -13.45
CA LYS A 109 12.96 26.44 -13.11
C LYS A 109 13.64 25.55 -14.16
N ARG A 110 13.55 25.91 -15.45
CA ARG A 110 14.21 25.17 -16.55
C ARG A 110 15.73 25.38 -16.60
N LYS A 111 16.24 26.48 -16.03
CA LYS A 111 17.70 26.75 -15.98
C LYS A 111 18.41 25.99 -14.85
N GLU A 112 17.71 25.61 -13.78
CA GLU A 112 18.27 24.87 -12.63
C GLU A 112 18.34 23.33 -12.85
N GLU A 113 19.07 22.61 -11.97
CA GLU A 113 19.13 21.13 -11.83
C GLU A 113 17.79 20.36 -11.88
N ARG A 114 16.66 21.08 -11.85
CA ARG A 114 15.31 20.55 -11.97
C ARG A 114 15.03 19.91 -13.33
N GLU A 115 15.77 20.26 -14.39
CA GLU A 115 15.75 19.52 -15.66
C GLU A 115 16.09 18.03 -15.47
N LYS A 116 17.04 17.69 -14.59
CA LYS A 116 17.39 16.28 -14.30
C LYS A 116 16.21 15.51 -13.68
N LYS A 117 15.38 16.16 -12.86
CA LYS A 117 14.23 15.52 -12.19
C LYS A 117 13.08 15.30 -13.17
N ARG A 118 12.78 16.32 -13.98
CA ARG A 118 11.79 16.23 -15.06
C ARG A 118 12.20 15.18 -16.11
N GLY A 119 13.46 15.22 -16.54
CA GLY A 119 14.05 14.22 -17.43
C GLY A 119 13.90 12.81 -16.86
N LYS A 120 14.28 12.56 -15.59
CA LYS A 120 14.10 11.25 -14.94
C LYS A 120 12.65 10.77 -14.95
N TYR A 121 11.69 11.66 -14.69
CA TYR A 121 10.26 11.33 -14.75
C TYR A 121 9.82 10.93 -16.16
N LEU A 122 10.22 11.69 -17.19
CA LEU A 122 9.93 11.38 -18.60
C LEU A 122 10.58 10.06 -19.03
N TRP A 123 11.86 9.87 -18.72
CA TRP A 123 12.63 8.66 -19.04
C TRP A 123 12.01 7.41 -18.42
N ARG A 124 11.52 7.51 -17.19
CA ARG A 124 10.80 6.42 -16.53
C ARG A 124 9.55 6.01 -17.30
N GLY A 125 8.80 6.97 -17.85
CA GLY A 125 7.69 6.71 -18.77
C GLY A 125 8.11 6.36 -20.20
N GLY A 126 9.41 6.13 -20.45
CA GLY A 126 9.96 5.82 -21.77
C GLY A 126 9.82 6.98 -22.77
N MET A 127 9.92 8.22 -22.31
CA MET A 127 9.85 9.41 -23.16
C MET A 127 11.05 10.32 -22.99
N SER A 128 11.52 10.88 -24.12
CA SER A 128 12.44 12.00 -24.14
C SER A 128 11.69 13.33 -24.20
N GLU A 129 12.38 14.42 -23.91
CA GLU A 129 11.79 15.77 -24.09
C GLU A 129 11.43 16.08 -25.54
N LEU A 130 12.18 15.51 -26.50
CA LEU A 130 11.93 15.64 -27.93
C LEU A 130 10.64 14.90 -28.32
N ALA A 131 10.48 13.65 -27.86
CA ALA A 131 9.28 12.86 -28.11
C ALA A 131 8.01 13.56 -27.56
N MET A 132 8.14 14.28 -26.43
CA MET A 132 7.03 15.08 -25.88
C MET A 132 6.57 16.25 -26.76
N ARG A 133 7.36 16.68 -27.75
CA ARG A 133 6.96 17.70 -28.74
C ARG A 133 6.23 17.08 -29.93
N GLU A 134 6.58 15.86 -30.28
CA GLU A 134 5.97 15.10 -31.37
C GLU A 134 4.64 14.47 -30.97
N TRP A 135 4.47 14.19 -29.67
CA TRP A 135 3.21 13.66 -29.15
C TRP A 135 2.16 14.76 -29.06
N GLY A 136 0.96 14.47 -29.58
CA GLY A 136 -0.18 15.38 -29.62
C GLY A 136 -0.76 15.73 -28.23
N GLU A 137 -1.98 16.28 -28.21
CA GLU A 137 -2.55 16.93 -27.02
C GLU A 137 -2.67 16.03 -25.76
N ASN A 138 -2.77 14.71 -25.92
CA ASN A 138 -2.94 13.74 -24.81
C ASN A 138 -1.62 13.15 -24.29
N LYS A 139 -0.48 13.81 -24.55
CA LYS A 139 0.84 13.29 -24.20
C LYS A 139 1.02 13.01 -22.71
N TRP A 140 0.48 13.88 -21.85
CA TRP A 140 0.60 13.73 -20.40
C TRP A 140 -0.27 12.59 -19.86
N GLU A 141 -1.45 12.38 -20.44
CA GLU A 141 -2.35 11.28 -20.11
C GLU A 141 -1.69 9.94 -20.41
N ARG A 142 -1.10 9.80 -21.61
CA ARG A 142 -0.37 8.58 -21.98
C ARG A 142 0.89 8.38 -21.15
N LEU A 143 1.61 9.45 -20.82
CA LEU A 143 2.77 9.36 -19.93
C LEU A 143 2.36 8.90 -18.52
N ARG A 144 1.22 9.38 -18.01
CA ARG A 144 0.65 8.94 -16.74
C ARG A 144 0.27 7.47 -16.77
N GLU A 145 -0.34 6.99 -17.86
CA GLU A 145 -0.66 5.56 -18.04
C GLU A 145 0.61 4.70 -18.00
N ARG A 146 1.65 5.08 -18.74
CA ARG A 146 2.94 4.38 -18.69
C ARG A 146 3.56 4.42 -17.30
N ASP A 147 3.48 5.55 -16.60
CA ASP A 147 4.03 5.67 -15.25
C ASP A 147 3.25 4.83 -14.22
N ILE A 148 1.94 4.64 -14.43
CA ILE A 148 1.13 3.66 -13.69
C ILE A 148 1.67 2.25 -13.94
N GLU A 149 1.84 1.85 -15.19
CA GLU A 149 2.34 0.51 -15.55
C GLU A 149 3.70 0.23 -14.92
N VAL A 150 4.63 1.18 -14.99
CA VAL A 150 5.96 1.05 -14.37
C VAL A 150 5.87 0.97 -12.85
N ASP A 151 5.01 1.77 -12.19
CA ASP A 151 4.78 1.66 -10.74
C ASP A 151 4.18 0.30 -10.34
N GLU A 152 3.27 -0.25 -11.14
CA GLU A 152 2.67 -1.57 -10.91
C GLU A 152 3.71 -2.69 -11.09
N GLN A 153 4.57 -2.60 -12.09
CA GLN A 153 5.66 -3.55 -12.33
C GLN A 153 6.67 -3.54 -11.18
N GLU A 154 7.16 -2.36 -10.79
CA GLU A 154 8.10 -2.22 -9.67
C GLU A 154 7.49 -2.76 -8.38
N ARG A 155 6.24 -2.40 -8.07
CA ARG A 155 5.52 -2.91 -6.90
C ARG A 155 5.39 -4.43 -6.95
N GLY A 156 5.08 -4.99 -8.12
CA GLY A 156 5.02 -6.45 -8.33
C GLY A 156 6.36 -7.13 -8.10
N GLU A 157 7.47 -6.54 -8.54
CA GLU A 157 8.82 -7.05 -8.23
C GLU A 157 9.15 -6.98 -6.73
N GLU A 158 8.80 -5.89 -6.05
CA GLU A 158 8.97 -5.76 -4.60
C GLU A 158 8.18 -6.85 -3.85
N VAL A 159 6.95 -7.12 -4.29
CA VAL A 159 6.10 -8.20 -3.73
C VAL A 159 6.73 -9.56 -3.95
N ARG A 160 7.23 -9.87 -5.16
CA ARG A 160 7.90 -11.15 -5.45
C ARG A 160 9.19 -11.34 -4.64
N ARG A 161 9.97 -10.27 -4.44
CA ARG A 161 11.20 -10.29 -3.63
C ARG A 161 10.93 -10.18 -2.12
N SER A 162 9.68 -10.01 -1.70
CA SER A 162 9.33 -9.76 -0.31
C SER A 162 9.66 -10.94 0.59
N ARG A 163 10.54 -10.70 1.56
CA ARG A 163 10.80 -11.65 2.65
C ARG A 163 9.71 -11.63 3.73
N SER A 164 8.93 -10.55 3.78
CA SER A 164 8.00 -10.23 4.87
C SER A 164 6.66 -10.96 4.73
N CYS A 165 6.23 -11.24 3.50
CA CYS A 165 4.97 -11.90 3.20
C CYS A 165 5.17 -12.86 2.01
N LYS A 166 5.70 -14.04 2.31
CA LYS A 166 5.94 -15.08 1.30
C LYS A 166 4.60 -15.62 0.80
N GLY A 167 4.45 -15.74 -0.52
CA GLY A 167 3.23 -16.25 -1.16
C GLY A 167 2.18 -15.18 -1.52
N TYR A 168 2.43 -13.90 -1.19
CA TYR A 168 1.58 -12.79 -1.63
C TYR A 168 1.61 -12.56 -3.15
N GLU A 169 2.66 -13.05 -3.83
CA GLU A 169 2.75 -13.06 -5.30
C GLU A 169 1.56 -13.73 -6.00
N ARG A 170 0.85 -14.63 -5.29
CA ARG A 170 -0.33 -15.34 -5.79
C ARG A 170 -1.60 -14.49 -5.74
N VAL A 171 -1.57 -13.37 -5.03
CA VAL A 171 -2.71 -12.45 -4.90
C VAL A 171 -2.75 -11.57 -6.14
N ASN A 172 -3.86 -11.63 -6.87
CA ASN A 172 -4.12 -10.74 -8.00
C ASN A 172 -5.40 -9.95 -7.78
N GLY A 173 -5.49 -8.78 -8.43
CA GLY A 173 -6.67 -7.93 -8.35
C GLY A 173 -6.93 -7.36 -6.95
N LEU A 174 -8.02 -6.62 -6.85
CA LEU A 174 -8.45 -6.00 -5.61
C LEU A 174 -9.36 -6.98 -4.84
N PRO A 175 -8.99 -7.43 -3.63
CA PRO A 175 -9.72 -8.48 -2.93
C PRO A 175 -11.18 -8.11 -2.63
N ARG A 176 -12.10 -9.06 -2.83
CA ARG A 176 -13.54 -8.87 -2.60
C ARG A 176 -13.89 -8.45 -1.17
N TYR A 177 -13.15 -8.91 -0.16
CA TYR A 177 -13.44 -8.57 1.25
C TYR A 177 -13.34 -7.07 1.53
N ILE A 178 -12.59 -6.31 0.71
CA ILE A 178 -12.45 -4.86 0.85
C ILE A 178 -13.74 -4.13 0.43
N TRP A 179 -14.46 -4.66 -0.56
CA TRP A 179 -15.67 -4.05 -1.11
C TRP A 179 -16.95 -4.56 -0.46
N VAL A 180 -16.97 -5.83 -0.05
CA VAL A 180 -18.15 -6.47 0.53
C VAL A 180 -18.32 -6.15 2.01
N CYS A 181 -17.23 -5.72 2.68
CA CYS A 181 -17.27 -5.43 4.11
C CYS A 181 -18.21 -4.27 4.43
N LYS A 182 -19.17 -4.54 5.31
CA LYS A 182 -20.12 -3.53 5.79
C LYS A 182 -19.49 -2.67 6.88
N ARG A 183 -20.06 -1.47 7.09
CA ARG A 183 -19.66 -0.50 8.11
C ARG A 183 -19.44 -1.10 9.52
N ASN A 184 -20.25 -2.09 9.93
CA ASN A 184 -20.17 -2.74 11.25
C ASN A 184 -19.19 -3.93 11.30
N GLU A 185 -18.61 -4.35 10.17
CA GLU A 185 -17.71 -5.50 10.07
C GLU A 185 -16.22 -5.11 10.13
N GLY A 186 -15.88 -3.91 10.60
CA GLY A 186 -14.49 -3.42 10.64
C GLY A 186 -13.51 -4.38 11.34
N LYS A 187 -13.93 -5.06 12.42
CA LYS A 187 -13.10 -6.08 13.10
C LYS A 187 -12.81 -7.29 12.19
N ARG A 188 -13.78 -7.69 11.36
CA ARG A 188 -13.62 -8.78 10.38
C ARG A 188 -12.67 -8.35 9.26
N LEU A 189 -12.81 -7.13 8.75
CA LEU A 189 -11.92 -6.56 7.74
C LEU A 189 -10.48 -6.50 8.21
N VAL A 190 -10.24 -5.90 9.39
CA VAL A 190 -8.89 -5.78 9.96
C VAL A 190 -8.26 -7.15 10.16
N ARG A 191 -9.02 -8.14 10.67
CA ARG A 191 -8.51 -9.51 10.81
C ARG A 191 -8.05 -10.08 9.47
N ILE A 192 -8.91 -10.05 8.45
CA ILE A 192 -8.58 -10.60 7.13
C ILE A 192 -7.34 -9.89 6.56
N ALA A 193 -7.30 -8.56 6.63
CA ALA A 193 -6.17 -7.78 6.13
C ALA A 193 -4.85 -8.11 6.84
N ARG A 194 -4.87 -8.24 8.19
CA ARG A 194 -3.67 -8.61 8.98
C ARG A 194 -3.15 -9.99 8.63
N TRP A 195 -4.02 -10.97 8.46
CA TRP A 195 -3.62 -12.32 8.04
C TRP A 195 -3.07 -12.32 6.61
N ARG A 196 -3.73 -11.65 5.67
CA ARG A 196 -3.28 -11.56 4.27
C ARG A 196 -1.94 -10.84 4.13
N CYS A 197 -1.75 -9.74 4.85
CA CYS A 197 -0.53 -8.93 4.77
C CYS A 197 0.64 -9.46 5.62
N GLY A 198 0.54 -10.67 6.20
CA GLY A 198 1.61 -11.32 6.96
C GLY A 198 1.81 -10.76 8.38
N ASN A 199 0.92 -9.89 8.88
CA ASN A 199 1.03 -9.35 10.24
C ASN A 199 0.86 -10.42 11.32
N GLU A 200 0.14 -11.50 11.02
CA GLU A 200 -0.10 -12.59 11.96
C GLU A 200 0.97 -13.69 11.94
N GLU A 201 2.00 -13.55 11.10
CA GLU A 201 3.18 -14.41 11.05
C GLU A 201 4.32 -13.78 11.86
N ARG A 202 5.00 -14.58 12.68
CA ARG A 202 6.27 -14.17 13.32
C ARG A 202 7.48 -14.62 12.51
N GLY A 203 7.36 -15.71 11.76
CA GLY A 203 8.48 -16.32 11.02
C GLY A 203 9.19 -15.39 10.05
N ASN A 204 8.47 -14.41 9.49
CA ASN A 204 8.99 -13.47 8.50
C ASN A 204 9.50 -12.13 9.11
N ARG A 205 9.41 -11.97 10.44
CA ARG A 205 9.83 -10.74 11.15
C ARG A 205 11.33 -10.74 11.38
N TYR A 206 12.09 -10.36 10.34
CA TYR A 206 13.55 -10.43 10.33
C TYR A 206 14.27 -9.56 11.39
N TRP A 207 13.55 -8.70 12.11
CA TRP A 207 14.06 -7.90 13.24
C TRP A 207 13.88 -8.57 14.61
N MET A 208 13.19 -9.70 14.70
CA MET A 208 13.05 -10.50 15.94
C MET A 208 14.15 -11.56 16.03
N SER A 209 14.41 -12.09 17.23
CA SER A 209 15.33 -13.22 17.41
C SER A 209 14.78 -14.52 16.79
N GLU A 210 15.64 -15.50 16.50
CA GLU A 210 15.20 -16.79 15.93
C GLU A 210 14.21 -17.53 16.87
N GLU A 211 14.38 -17.40 18.18
CA GLU A 211 13.48 -17.99 19.18
C GLU A 211 12.09 -17.34 19.14
N GLU A 212 12.03 -16.00 19.09
CA GLU A 212 10.77 -15.27 19.01
C GLU A 212 10.00 -15.53 17.70
N ARG A 213 10.72 -15.92 16.64
CA ARG A 213 10.13 -16.29 15.36
C ARG A 213 9.55 -17.68 15.34
N LYS A 214 9.83 -18.52 16.33
CA LYS A 214 9.23 -19.85 16.43
C LYS A 214 7.72 -19.77 16.65
N CYS A 215 7.03 -20.83 16.26
CA CYS A 215 5.59 -20.96 16.37
C CYS A 215 5.13 -20.82 17.82
N ARG A 216 4.27 -19.82 18.09
CA ARG A 216 3.64 -19.64 19.40
C ARG A 216 2.88 -20.86 19.92
N LEU A 217 2.46 -21.76 19.04
CA LEU A 217 1.69 -22.95 19.41
C LEU A 217 2.61 -24.13 19.72
N CYS A 218 3.37 -24.62 18.74
CA CYS A 218 4.20 -25.82 18.88
C CYS A 218 5.66 -25.56 19.33
N GLY A 219 6.16 -24.33 19.18
CA GLY A 219 7.53 -23.96 19.59
C GLY A 219 8.67 -24.58 18.77
N ARG A 220 8.40 -25.20 17.61
CA ARG A 220 9.43 -25.91 16.82
C ARG A 220 10.00 -25.06 15.69
N GLU A 221 9.19 -24.81 14.67
CA GLU A 221 9.61 -24.10 13.45
C GLU A 221 9.15 -22.64 13.44
N ARG A 222 9.62 -21.87 12.46
CA ARG A 222 9.22 -20.47 12.27
C ARG A 222 7.72 -20.35 12.03
N GLU A 223 7.08 -19.40 12.71
CA GLU A 223 5.64 -19.20 12.64
C GLU A 223 5.21 -18.56 11.32
N THR A 224 5.02 -19.40 10.30
CA THR A 224 4.44 -19.02 9.01
C THR A 224 3.03 -19.59 8.86
N VAL A 225 2.23 -19.03 7.96
CA VAL A 225 0.91 -19.56 7.60
C VAL A 225 1.03 -20.98 7.04
N GLU A 226 2.05 -21.25 6.21
CA GLU A 226 2.30 -22.58 5.66
C GLU A 226 2.57 -23.59 6.80
N HIS A 227 3.42 -23.23 7.77
CA HIS A 227 3.65 -24.04 8.96
C HIS A 227 2.34 -24.30 9.73
N LEU A 228 1.55 -23.26 10.02
CA LEU A 228 0.28 -23.40 10.72
C LEU A 228 -0.74 -24.27 9.96
N ARG A 229 -0.74 -24.19 8.63
CA ARG A 229 -1.68 -24.89 7.76
C ARG A 229 -1.31 -26.35 7.54
N ARG A 230 -0.01 -26.69 7.51
CA ARG A 230 0.49 -28.00 7.04
C ARG A 230 1.31 -28.78 8.06
N GLU A 231 2.02 -28.12 8.96
CA GLU A 231 3.10 -28.74 9.75
C GLU A 231 2.85 -28.65 11.26
N CYS A 232 2.14 -27.63 11.75
CA CYS A 232 1.99 -27.36 13.18
C CYS A 232 1.18 -28.46 13.90
N ASP A 233 1.85 -29.29 14.70
CA ASP A 233 1.22 -30.42 15.42
C ASP A 233 0.10 -29.96 16.37
N TYR A 234 0.29 -28.84 17.06
CA TYR A 234 -0.74 -28.29 17.95
C TYR A 234 -2.04 -27.94 17.21
N VAL A 235 -1.92 -27.41 15.98
CA VAL A 235 -3.09 -27.13 15.13
C VAL A 235 -3.72 -28.43 14.62
N ARG A 236 -2.94 -29.48 14.37
CA ARG A 236 -3.45 -30.80 13.97
C ARG A 236 -4.33 -31.42 15.06
N GLU A 237 -3.90 -31.30 16.31
CA GLU A 237 -4.55 -31.93 17.44
C GLU A 237 -5.81 -31.17 17.90
N LYS A 238 -5.74 -29.83 17.92
CA LYS A 238 -6.80 -28.98 18.50
C LYS A 238 -7.64 -28.22 17.47
N GLY A 239 -7.42 -28.41 16.17
CA GLY A 239 -8.08 -27.58 15.16
C GLY A 239 -8.14 -28.20 13.76
N GLU A 240 -8.47 -27.35 12.79
CA GLU A 240 -8.57 -27.70 11.38
C GLU A 240 -7.33 -27.22 10.60
N ARG A 241 -6.83 -28.02 9.67
CA ARG A 241 -5.70 -27.67 8.77
C ARG A 241 -6.20 -27.35 7.37
N GLY A 242 -5.30 -26.89 6.49
CA GLY A 242 -5.59 -26.82 5.06
C GLY A 242 -6.36 -25.59 4.57
N VAL A 243 -6.72 -24.65 5.45
CA VAL A 243 -7.45 -23.43 5.07
C VAL A 243 -6.51 -22.34 4.54
N ASP A 244 -6.84 -21.76 3.38
CA ASP A 244 -6.08 -20.65 2.81
C ASP A 244 -6.52 -19.30 3.42
N VAL A 245 -5.55 -18.45 3.74
CA VAL A 245 -5.78 -17.10 4.28
C VAL A 245 -5.79 -16.04 3.20
N LEU A 246 -5.28 -16.35 1.99
CA LEU A 246 -5.19 -15.44 0.86
C LEU A 246 -6.43 -15.48 -0.06
N ASN A 247 -7.54 -16.07 0.41
CA ASN A 247 -8.82 -16.03 -0.30
C ASN A 247 -9.36 -14.59 -0.42
N GLU A 248 -9.73 -14.18 -1.63
CA GLU A 248 -10.18 -12.80 -1.93
C GLU A 248 -11.47 -12.40 -1.19
N ASP A 249 -12.36 -13.35 -0.94
CA ASP A 249 -13.64 -13.18 -0.25
C ASP A 249 -13.54 -13.31 1.28
N GLY A 250 -12.35 -13.55 1.80
CA GLY A 250 -12.12 -13.73 3.24
C GLY A 250 -12.63 -15.08 3.76
N ARG A 251 -12.84 -16.07 2.88
CA ARG A 251 -12.99 -17.46 3.29
C ARG A 251 -11.76 -17.88 4.08
N GLY A 252 -11.98 -18.57 5.19
CA GLY A 252 -10.94 -18.89 6.18
C GLY A 252 -10.92 -17.99 7.42
N ILE A 253 -11.82 -17.01 7.53
CA ILE A 253 -11.95 -16.22 8.78
C ILE A 253 -12.26 -17.07 10.02
N GLY A 254 -12.98 -18.18 9.86
CA GLY A 254 -13.24 -19.14 10.95
C GLY A 254 -11.93 -19.72 11.47
N TRP A 255 -11.09 -20.19 10.55
CA TRP A 255 -9.76 -20.69 10.84
C TRP A 255 -8.85 -19.62 11.48
N MET A 256 -8.83 -18.40 10.95
CA MET A 256 -8.09 -17.27 11.54
C MET A 256 -8.49 -17.04 13.01
N LYS A 257 -9.79 -17.03 13.31
CA LYS A 257 -10.32 -16.89 14.68
C LYS A 257 -9.92 -18.07 15.57
N MET A 258 -9.95 -19.29 15.03
CA MET A 258 -9.53 -20.49 15.73
C MET A 258 -8.06 -20.39 16.13
N ILE A 259 -7.16 -20.05 15.19
CA ILE A 259 -5.73 -19.89 15.49
C ILE A 259 -5.50 -18.78 16.53
N GLU A 260 -6.16 -17.63 16.40
CA GLU A 260 -6.11 -16.56 17.41
C GLU A 260 -6.53 -17.04 18.81
N ARG A 261 -7.54 -17.91 18.89
CA ARG A 261 -7.99 -18.50 20.16
C ARG A 261 -6.96 -19.47 20.72
N LEU A 262 -6.48 -20.41 19.90
CA LEU A 262 -5.46 -21.39 20.30
C LEU A 262 -4.19 -20.70 20.81
N ARG A 263 -3.78 -19.58 20.20
CA ARG A 263 -2.63 -18.78 20.67
C ARG A 263 -2.85 -18.23 22.08
N LYS A 264 -4.04 -17.71 22.37
CA LYS A 264 -4.39 -17.19 23.70
C LYS A 264 -4.51 -18.29 24.76
N GLU A 265 -5.04 -19.45 24.38
CA GLU A 265 -5.11 -20.61 25.27
C GLU A 265 -3.70 -21.10 25.62
N ARG A 266 -2.82 -21.21 24.62
CA ARG A 266 -1.43 -21.65 24.82
C ARG A 266 -0.62 -20.67 25.67
N GLU A 267 -0.84 -19.36 25.49
CA GLU A 267 -0.24 -18.31 26.31
C GLU A 267 -0.64 -18.47 27.78
N ARG A 268 -1.94 -18.68 28.06
CA ARG A 268 -2.44 -18.93 29.42
C ARG A 268 -1.97 -20.24 30.04
N GLU A 269 -1.75 -21.28 29.23
CA GLU A 269 -1.16 -22.54 29.71
C GLU A 269 0.27 -22.30 30.22
N ARG A 270 1.08 -21.55 29.45
CA ARG A 270 2.47 -21.22 29.81
C ARG A 270 2.60 -20.27 31.00
N GLU A 271 1.63 -19.37 31.21
CA GLU A 271 1.62 -18.50 32.40
C GLU A 271 1.31 -19.24 33.70
N LYS A 272 0.80 -20.48 33.61
CA LYS A 272 0.45 -21.32 34.76
C LYS A 272 1.50 -22.39 35.07
N GLU A 273 2.43 -22.64 34.13
CA GLU A 273 3.61 -23.50 34.30
C GLU A 273 4.72 -22.73 35.02
#